data_AF-Q54C06-F1
#
_entry.id   AF-Q54C06-F1
#
_cell.length_a   1.000
_cell.length_b   1.000
_cell.length_c   1.000
_cell.angle_alpha   90.00
_cell.angle_beta   90.00
_cell.angle_gamma   90.00
#
_symmetry.space_group_name_H-M   'P 1'
#
loop_
_entity.id
_entity.type
_entity.pdbx_description
1 polymer ?
#
loop_
_entity_poly.entity_id
_entity_poly.type
_entity_poly.pdbx_seq_one_letter_code
_entity_poly.pdbx_strand_id
1 'polypeptide(L)'
;PHYEVLPNLKTIYNDLMKNQYLNYDSFNPTPGQTQIMKEIKKTTLPFLEIRKIVNLKGRDLLWRLALKALPKIHNAPCIWCNEQETSEHIFFKCKSHIKETQECINYIQEKSGGSRINWGIEIFNRLDIPLTANAIAIICENIWRRRNKKIRITLGITLKNLRKQLLVHELKKTQTAAWERTKNNIYKLIRQEKKATNNEQIKKFKNIISLQLERFSKHWNSPLHAIAL
;
A
#
# COMPACT_ATOMS: atom_id res chain seq x y z
N PRO A 1 29.54 -18.77 6.61
CA PRO A 1 29.42 -17.52 5.84
C PRO A 1 28.72 -16.45 6.69
N HIS A 2 29.49 -15.43 7.09
CA HIS A 2 29.02 -14.34 7.97
C HIS A 2 27.72 -13.74 7.43
N TYR A 3 26.65 -13.84 8.23
CA TYR A 3 25.48 -13.00 8.03
C TYR A 3 25.97 -11.57 8.25
N GLU A 4 26.21 -10.81 7.17
CA GLU A 4 26.23 -9.36 7.27
C GLU A 4 24.93 -8.99 7.99
N VAL A 5 25.08 -8.44 9.20
CA VAL A 5 23.97 -7.95 10.00
C VAL A 5 23.42 -6.74 9.25
N LEU A 6 22.54 -7.00 8.27
CA LEU A 6 21.83 -5.97 7.56
C LEU A 6 21.11 -5.12 8.61
N PRO A 7 21.26 -3.78 8.58
CA PRO A 7 20.60 -2.94 9.56
C PRO A 7 19.12 -3.27 9.57
N ASN A 8 18.58 -3.46 10.78
CA ASN A 8 17.16 -3.66 11.00
C ASN A 8 16.40 -2.65 10.13
N LEU A 9 15.39 -3.10 9.38
CA LEU A 9 14.58 -2.21 8.52
C LEU A 9 14.04 -0.99 9.28
N LYS A 10 13.80 -1.13 10.58
CA LYS A 10 13.45 -0.04 11.49
C LYS A 10 14.59 0.95 11.67
N THR A 11 15.85 0.52 11.68
CA THR A 11 17.04 1.39 11.70
C THR A 11 17.20 2.11 10.36
N ILE A 12 17.16 1.40 9.22
CA ILE A 12 17.19 2.05 7.88
C ILE A 12 16.04 3.05 7.75
N TYR A 13 14.83 2.66 8.19
CA TYR A 13 13.65 3.50 8.21
C TYR A 13 13.82 4.70 9.15
N ASN A 14 14.31 4.49 10.38
CA ASN A 14 14.52 5.54 11.34
C ASN A 14 15.64 6.48 10.89
N ASP A 15 16.67 6.02 10.18
CA ASP A 15 17.73 6.89 9.66
C ASP A 15 17.18 7.73 8.51
N LEU A 16 16.43 7.12 7.58
CA LEU A 16 15.72 7.84 6.51
C LEU A 16 14.69 8.85 7.05
N MET A 17 14.08 8.57 8.22
CA MET A 17 13.02 9.41 8.80
C MET A 17 13.50 10.37 9.91
N LYS A 18 14.58 10.06 10.64
CA LYS A 18 15.23 10.94 11.64
C LYS A 18 16.10 11.97 10.95
N ASN A 19 16.59 11.71 9.74
CA ASN A 19 17.20 12.70 8.88
C ASN A 19 16.16 13.70 8.31
N GLN A 20 15.20 14.15 9.14
CA GLN A 20 14.47 15.41 8.98
C GLN A 20 15.39 16.65 9.11
N TYR A 21 16.68 16.49 8.85
CA TYR A 21 17.70 17.52 8.85
C TYR A 21 17.81 18.10 7.45
N LEU A 22 17.10 19.20 7.23
CA LEU A 22 17.41 20.38 6.40
C LEU A 22 17.87 20.24 4.92
N ASN A 23 18.21 19.06 4.39
CA ASN A 23 18.69 18.86 3.02
C ASN A 23 17.90 17.74 2.31
N TYR A 24 16.65 18.04 1.94
CA TYR A 24 15.75 17.15 1.19
C TYR A 24 16.32 16.73 -0.19
N ASP A 25 17.44 17.31 -0.62
CA ASP A 25 18.11 17.05 -1.90
C ASP A 25 19.11 15.88 -1.89
N SER A 26 19.21 15.09 -0.81
CA SER A 26 20.25 14.04 -0.69
C SER A 26 19.73 12.64 -0.38
N PHE A 27 18.50 12.30 -0.81
CA PHE A 27 18.21 10.89 -1.07
C PHE A 27 19.07 10.47 -2.26
N ASN A 28 20.18 9.78 -2.02
CA ASN A 28 21.01 9.19 -3.07
C ASN A 28 20.43 7.83 -3.45
N PRO A 29 19.58 7.73 -4.50
CA PRO A 29 19.01 6.47 -4.89
C PRO A 29 20.12 5.51 -5.31
N THR A 30 20.00 4.26 -4.86
CA THR A 30 20.82 3.18 -5.43
C THR A 30 20.50 3.02 -6.93
N PRO A 31 21.39 2.43 -7.76
CA PRO A 31 21.10 2.25 -9.18
C PRO A 31 19.75 1.56 -9.47
N GLY A 32 19.38 0.58 -8.64
CA GLY A 32 18.09 -0.11 -8.75
C GLY A 32 16.89 0.78 -8.35
N GLN A 33 17.05 1.72 -7.43
CA GLN A 33 16.03 2.71 -7.08
C GLN A 33 15.88 3.77 -8.17
N THR A 34 17.01 4.24 -8.74
CA THR A 34 17.03 5.14 -9.90
C THR A 34 16.30 4.53 -11.08
N GLN A 35 16.46 3.22 -11.30
CA GLN A 35 15.71 2.52 -12.34
C GLN A 35 14.20 2.55 -12.09
N ILE A 36 13.74 2.25 -10.86
CA ILE A 36 12.31 2.35 -10.53
C ILE A 36 11.81 3.78 -10.77
N MET A 37 12.56 4.78 -10.31
CA MET A 37 12.22 6.20 -10.47
C MET A 37 12.06 6.59 -11.95
N LYS A 38 12.96 6.11 -12.82
CA LYS A 38 12.87 6.28 -14.28
C LYS A 38 11.63 5.60 -14.85
N GLU A 39 11.38 4.34 -14.48
CA GLU A 39 10.24 3.56 -14.97
C GLU A 39 8.90 4.21 -14.57
N ILE A 40 8.79 4.74 -13.34
CA ILE A 40 7.57 5.40 -12.87
C ILE A 40 7.52 6.89 -13.22
N LYS A 41 8.56 7.43 -13.89
CA LYS A 41 8.70 8.84 -14.27
C LYS A 41 8.57 9.82 -13.10
N LYS A 42 9.23 9.53 -11.97
CA LYS A 42 9.27 10.40 -10.78
C LYS A 42 10.69 10.73 -10.36
N THR A 43 10.89 11.92 -9.81
CA THR A 43 12.16 12.36 -9.21
C THR A 43 12.40 11.79 -7.81
N THR A 44 11.36 11.23 -7.18
CA THR A 44 11.45 10.59 -5.87
C THR A 44 10.57 9.35 -5.82
N LEU A 45 10.96 8.38 -4.98
CA LEU A 45 10.13 7.22 -4.69
C LEU A 45 8.93 7.64 -3.80
N PRO A 46 7.75 7.03 -3.96
CA PRO A 46 6.51 7.43 -3.29
C PRO A 46 6.45 6.92 -1.83
N PHE A 47 7.48 7.22 -1.05
CA PHE A 47 7.64 6.75 0.33
C PHE A 47 6.56 7.30 1.27
N LEU A 48 6.11 8.54 1.05
CA LEU A 48 5.04 9.15 1.83
C LEU A 48 3.71 8.43 1.61
N GLU A 49 3.43 8.02 0.39
CA GLU A 49 2.24 7.26 0.01
C GLU A 49 2.30 5.86 0.61
N ILE A 50 3.44 5.16 0.48
CA ILE A 50 3.62 3.83 1.08
C ILE A 50 3.40 3.90 2.59
N ARG A 51 3.90 4.93 3.28
CA ARG A 51 3.72 5.10 4.73
C ARG A 51 2.26 5.14 5.17
N LYS A 52 1.37 5.72 4.34
CA LYS A 52 -0.06 5.90 4.64
C LYS A 52 -0.88 4.61 4.48
N ILE A 53 -0.30 3.56 3.91
CA ILE A 53 -0.96 2.26 3.75
C ILE A 53 -1.28 1.66 5.12
N VAL A 54 -2.50 1.15 5.26
CA VAL A 54 -3.04 0.59 6.51
C VAL A 54 -2.67 -0.88 6.65
N ASN A 55 -2.73 -1.66 5.57
CA ASN A 55 -2.24 -3.04 5.57
C ASN A 55 -0.72 -3.07 5.86
N LEU A 56 -0.35 -3.53 7.05
CA LEU A 56 1.03 -3.45 7.55
C LEU A 56 2.00 -4.33 6.75
N LYS A 57 1.59 -5.55 6.40
CA LYS A 57 2.50 -6.50 5.76
C LYS A 57 2.72 -6.17 4.29
N GLY A 58 1.66 -5.85 3.56
CA GLY A 58 1.72 -5.33 2.21
C GLY A 58 2.51 -4.02 2.12
N ARG A 59 2.36 -3.13 3.11
CA ARG A 59 3.19 -1.92 3.23
C ARG A 59 4.67 -2.24 3.37
N ASP A 60 5.04 -3.17 4.24
CA ASP A 60 6.43 -3.66 4.40
C ASP A 60 6.98 -4.21 3.08
N LEU A 61 6.18 -4.98 2.33
CA LEU A 61 6.57 -5.50 1.02
C LEU A 61 6.77 -4.39 -0.01
N LEU A 62 5.89 -3.39 -0.08
CA LEU A 62 6.04 -2.25 -0.98
C LEU A 62 7.27 -1.40 -0.64
N TRP A 63 7.56 -1.22 0.66
CA TRP A 63 8.81 -0.60 1.09
C TRP A 63 10.02 -1.38 0.61
N ARG A 64 10.05 -2.70 0.81
CA ARG A 64 11.15 -3.54 0.35
C ARG A 64 11.29 -3.57 -1.17
N LEU A 65 10.18 -3.52 -1.91
CA LEU A 65 10.18 -3.37 -3.36
C LEU A 65 10.81 -2.05 -3.79
N ALA A 66 10.35 -0.93 -3.22
CA ALA A 66 10.87 0.40 -3.52
C ALA A 66 12.36 0.51 -3.16
N LEU A 67 12.77 -0.07 -2.03
CA LEU A 67 14.16 -0.05 -1.59
C LEU A 67 15.04 -1.10 -2.30
N LYS A 68 14.48 -1.97 -3.16
CA LYS A 68 15.15 -3.16 -3.72
C LYS A 68 15.78 -4.05 -2.63
N ALA A 69 15.17 -4.12 -1.45
CA ALA A 69 15.63 -4.81 -0.25
C ALA A 69 14.76 -6.03 0.12
N LEU A 70 14.01 -6.57 -0.84
CA LEU A 70 13.40 -7.88 -0.66
C LEU A 70 14.50 -8.93 -0.52
N PRO A 71 14.39 -9.89 0.42
CA PRO A 71 15.39 -10.93 0.58
C PRO A 71 15.62 -11.60 -0.77
N LYS A 72 16.85 -11.47 -1.32
CA LYS A 72 17.23 -12.20 -2.52
C LYS A 72 17.20 -13.67 -2.14
N ILE A 73 16.32 -14.43 -2.75
CA ILE A 73 16.33 -15.87 -2.53
C ILE A 73 17.34 -16.40 -3.53
N HIS A 74 18.50 -16.73 -2.98
CA HIS A 74 19.71 -17.23 -3.62
C HIS A 74 19.41 -18.02 -4.90
N ASN A 75 19.55 -17.35 -6.06
CA ASN A 75 19.58 -17.92 -7.41
C ASN A 75 18.66 -19.12 -7.69
N ALA A 76 17.52 -19.23 -7.01
CA ALA A 76 16.62 -20.36 -7.14
C ALA A 76 15.60 -20.06 -8.25
N PRO A 77 15.22 -21.04 -9.06
CA PRO A 77 14.13 -20.86 -10.00
C PRO A 77 12.81 -20.66 -9.24
N CYS A 78 11.90 -19.90 -9.84
CA CYS A 78 10.57 -19.66 -9.30
C CYS A 78 9.86 -20.99 -9.15
N ILE A 79 9.37 -21.27 -7.93
CA ILE A 79 8.68 -22.53 -7.62
C ILE A 79 7.40 -22.76 -8.43
N TRP A 80 6.90 -21.75 -9.14
CA TRP A 80 5.65 -21.83 -9.91
C TRP A 80 5.83 -21.88 -11.42
N CYS A 81 6.89 -21.28 -11.96
CA CYS A 81 7.10 -21.24 -13.43
C CYS A 81 8.53 -21.58 -13.85
N ASN A 82 9.42 -21.90 -12.91
CA ASN A 82 10.79 -22.33 -13.13
C ASN A 82 11.74 -21.30 -13.77
N GLU A 83 11.31 -20.04 -13.96
CA GLU A 83 12.17 -18.94 -14.42
C GLU A 83 13.04 -18.40 -13.27
N GLN A 84 14.11 -17.66 -13.57
CA GLN A 84 14.98 -17.07 -12.54
C GLN A 84 14.17 -16.22 -11.55
N GLU A 85 14.17 -16.61 -10.27
CA GLU A 85 13.39 -15.90 -9.26
C GLU A 85 14.11 -14.62 -8.83
N THR A 86 13.51 -13.49 -9.21
CA THR A 86 13.84 -12.17 -8.66
C THR A 86 12.62 -11.58 -7.96
N SER A 87 12.82 -10.55 -7.13
CA SER A 87 11.71 -9.79 -6.56
C SER A 87 10.74 -9.27 -7.62
N GLU A 88 11.29 -8.76 -8.73
CA GLU A 88 10.48 -8.28 -9.83
C GLU A 88 9.73 -9.41 -10.52
N HIS A 89 10.37 -10.58 -10.65
CA HIS A 89 9.71 -11.77 -11.15
C HIS A 89 8.52 -12.18 -10.27
N ILE A 90 8.73 -12.36 -8.96
CA ILE A 90 7.67 -12.77 -8.02
C ILE A 90 6.49 -11.81 -8.07
N PHE A 91 6.72 -10.50 -8.07
CA PHE A 91 5.61 -9.56 -7.96
C PHE A 91 5.00 -9.17 -9.31
N PHE A 92 5.78 -9.12 -10.39
CA PHE A 92 5.35 -8.46 -11.64
C PHE A 92 5.50 -9.30 -12.91
N LYS A 93 6.29 -10.39 -12.93
CA LYS A 93 6.56 -11.14 -14.17
C LYS A 93 6.17 -12.61 -14.13
N CYS A 94 5.90 -13.19 -12.96
CA CYS A 94 5.61 -14.61 -12.84
C CYS A 94 4.31 -15.01 -13.55
N LYS A 95 4.46 -15.77 -14.65
CA LYS A 95 3.35 -16.22 -15.52
C LYS A 95 2.27 -17.01 -14.77
N SER A 96 2.64 -17.70 -13.68
CA SER A 96 1.72 -18.55 -12.93
C SER A 96 0.65 -17.81 -12.15
N HIS A 97 0.79 -16.50 -11.93
CA HIS A 97 -0.23 -15.71 -11.25
C HIS A 97 -0.45 -14.31 -11.83
N ILE A 98 0.41 -13.81 -12.73
CA ILE A 98 0.32 -12.42 -13.21
C ILE A 98 -1.04 -12.06 -13.81
N LYS A 99 -1.64 -12.97 -14.60
CA LYS A 99 -2.97 -12.78 -15.18
C LYS A 99 -4.06 -12.69 -14.11
N GLU A 100 -4.01 -13.57 -13.12
CA GLU A 100 -4.95 -13.57 -12.00
C GLU A 100 -4.81 -12.28 -11.17
N THR A 101 -3.58 -11.86 -10.89
CA THR A 101 -3.29 -10.61 -10.19
C THR A 101 -3.87 -9.41 -10.93
N GLN A 102 -3.65 -9.34 -12.25
CA GLN A 102 -4.15 -8.28 -13.12
C GLN A 102 -5.69 -8.20 -13.10
N GLU A 103 -6.36 -9.35 -13.15
CA GLU A 103 -7.83 -9.42 -13.07
C GLU A 103 -8.35 -9.01 -11.69
N CYS A 104 -7.64 -9.33 -10.61
CA CYS A 104 -8.03 -8.97 -9.25
C CYS A 104 -7.98 -7.46 -9.01
N ILE A 105 -6.89 -6.79 -9.41
CA ILE A 105 -6.78 -5.34 -9.21
C ILE A 105 -7.80 -4.59 -10.07
N ASN A 106 -8.02 -5.01 -11.33
CA ASN A 106 -9.02 -4.39 -12.20
C ASN A 106 -10.43 -4.58 -11.66
N TYR A 107 -10.75 -5.75 -11.10
CA TYR A 107 -12.04 -5.98 -10.45
C TYR A 107 -12.29 -5.02 -9.27
N ILE A 108 -11.26 -4.77 -8.45
CA ILE A 108 -11.37 -3.80 -7.34
C ILE A 108 -11.58 -2.39 -7.89
N GLN A 109 -10.81 -1.97 -8.91
CA GLN A 109 -10.94 -0.65 -9.51
C GLN A 109 -12.34 -0.44 -10.12
N GLU A 110 -12.85 -1.42 -10.87
CA GLU A 110 -14.21 -1.37 -11.44
C GLU A 110 -15.28 -1.24 -10.36
N LYS A 111 -15.18 -2.03 -9.28
CA LYS A 111 -16.13 -1.94 -8.15
C LYS A 111 -16.02 -0.63 -7.38
N SER A 112 -14.87 0.03 -7.41
CA SER A 112 -14.65 1.30 -6.73
C SER A 112 -14.78 2.53 -7.64
N GLY A 113 -15.19 2.37 -8.91
CA GLY A 113 -15.25 3.48 -9.88
C GLY A 113 -13.88 4.06 -10.26
N GLY A 114 -12.79 3.33 -10.00
CA GLY A 114 -11.44 3.70 -10.37
C GLY A 114 -11.09 3.27 -11.79
N SER A 115 -10.05 3.88 -12.37
CA SER A 115 -9.54 3.45 -13.68
C SER A 115 -8.73 2.16 -13.55
N ARG A 116 -8.76 1.33 -14.59
CA ARG A 116 -7.94 0.10 -14.67
C ARG A 116 -6.46 0.42 -14.45
N ILE A 117 -5.74 -0.57 -13.92
CA ILE A 117 -4.32 -0.47 -13.57
C ILE A 117 -3.59 -1.61 -14.23
N ASN A 118 -2.56 -1.33 -15.02
CA ASN A 118 -1.64 -2.37 -15.47
C ASN A 118 -0.77 -2.80 -14.28
N TRP A 119 -0.78 -4.08 -13.98
CA TRP A 119 0.00 -4.64 -12.88
C TRP A 119 1.47 -4.75 -13.29
N GLY A 120 2.30 -3.95 -12.65
CA GLY A 120 3.73 -3.82 -12.94
C GLY A 120 4.34 -2.80 -11.98
N ILE A 121 5.57 -2.36 -12.24
CA ILE A 121 6.24 -1.38 -11.37
C ILE A 121 5.48 -0.04 -11.28
N GLU A 122 4.71 0.30 -12.31
CA GLU A 122 3.91 1.53 -12.38
C GLU A 122 2.79 1.62 -11.34
N ILE A 123 2.49 0.54 -10.59
CA ILE A 123 1.57 0.59 -9.44
C ILE A 123 1.98 1.66 -8.42
N PHE A 124 3.27 2.01 -8.35
CA PHE A 124 3.80 3.09 -7.50
C PHE A 124 3.21 4.47 -7.87
N ASN A 125 2.70 4.66 -9.08
CA ASN A 125 2.02 5.88 -9.51
C ASN A 125 0.55 5.95 -9.04
N ARG A 126 0.02 4.88 -8.44
CA ARG A 126 -1.38 4.78 -8.00
C ARG A 126 -1.54 4.71 -6.48
N LEU A 127 -0.44 4.93 -5.74
CA LEU A 127 -0.43 4.87 -4.27
C LEU A 127 -0.95 6.14 -3.60
N ASP A 128 -1.20 7.21 -4.37
CA ASP A 128 -1.82 8.45 -3.91
C ASP A 128 -3.27 8.24 -3.46
N ILE A 129 -3.97 7.26 -4.05
CA ILE A 129 -5.33 6.86 -3.66
C ILE A 129 -5.27 5.79 -2.56
N PRO A 130 -5.70 6.07 -1.32
CA PRO A 130 -5.62 5.14 -0.19
C PRO A 130 -6.29 3.77 -0.44
N LEU A 131 -7.48 3.74 -1.04
CA LEU A 131 -8.16 2.48 -1.38
C LEU A 131 -7.30 1.62 -2.31
N THR A 132 -6.81 2.22 -3.40
CA THR A 132 -5.96 1.56 -4.39
C THR A 132 -4.64 1.11 -3.79
N ALA A 133 -3.99 1.96 -2.98
CA ALA A 133 -2.74 1.64 -2.30
C ALA A 133 -2.89 0.42 -1.37
N ASN A 134 -4.00 0.33 -0.63
CA ASN A 134 -4.27 -0.82 0.23
C ASN A 134 -4.64 -2.06 -0.55
N ALA A 135 -5.39 -1.94 -1.66
CA ALA A 135 -5.66 -3.07 -2.56
C ALA A 135 -4.36 -3.66 -3.12
N ILE A 136 -3.46 -2.81 -3.62
CA ILE A 136 -2.12 -3.21 -4.08
C ILE A 136 -1.35 -3.91 -2.95
N ALA A 137 -1.33 -3.34 -1.74
CA ALA A 137 -0.64 -3.90 -0.59
C ALA A 137 -1.16 -5.30 -0.21
N ILE A 138 -2.49 -5.49 -0.17
CA ILE A 138 -3.12 -6.78 0.11
C ILE A 138 -2.77 -7.80 -0.98
N ILE A 139 -2.73 -7.40 -2.25
CA ILE A 139 -2.32 -8.27 -3.35
C ILE A 139 -0.86 -8.70 -3.20
N CYS A 140 0.05 -7.76 -2.94
CA CYS A 140 1.46 -8.07 -2.67
C CYS A 140 1.60 -9.04 -1.50
N GLU A 141 0.86 -8.83 -0.41
CA GLU A 141 0.85 -9.75 0.72
C GLU A 141 0.39 -11.16 0.32
N ASN A 142 -0.66 -11.28 -0.49
CA ASN A 142 -1.16 -12.58 -0.94
C ASN A 142 -0.16 -13.32 -1.85
N ILE A 143 0.47 -12.60 -2.80
CA ILE A 143 1.54 -13.16 -3.63
C ILE A 143 2.66 -13.69 -2.74
N TRP A 144 3.13 -12.86 -1.81
CA TRP A 144 4.20 -13.22 -0.88
C TRP A 144 3.85 -14.42 0.01
N ARG A 145 2.63 -14.45 0.55
CA ARG A 145 2.14 -15.57 1.36
C ARG A 145 2.06 -16.86 0.56
N ARG A 146 1.50 -16.81 -0.66
CA ARG A 146 1.40 -17.97 -1.56
C ARG A 146 2.79 -18.49 -1.95
N ARG A 147 3.76 -17.59 -2.07
CA ARG A 147 5.15 -17.94 -2.40
C ARG A 147 5.82 -18.68 -1.25
N ASN A 148 5.63 -18.20 -0.02
CA ASN A 148 6.30 -18.75 1.16
C ASN A 148 5.59 -19.95 1.78
N LYS A 149 4.25 -19.96 1.80
CA LYS A 149 3.50 -21.16 2.14
C LYS A 149 3.43 -22.00 0.88
N LYS A 150 3.97 -23.24 0.90
CA LYS A 150 3.78 -24.25 -0.15
C LYS A 150 2.30 -24.65 -0.29
N ILE A 151 1.43 -23.71 -0.62
CA ILE A 151 0.02 -23.99 -0.86
C ILE A 151 0.00 -24.68 -2.22
N ARG A 152 0.03 -26.02 -2.19
CA ARG A 152 -0.35 -26.88 -3.32
C ARG A 152 -1.77 -26.46 -3.68
N ILE A 153 -1.91 -25.73 -4.78
CA ILE A 153 -3.23 -25.35 -5.27
C ILE A 153 -3.73 -26.50 -6.12
N THR A 154 -4.31 -27.46 -5.42
CA THR A 154 -5.36 -28.32 -5.95
C THR A 154 -6.63 -27.47 -6.07
N LEU A 155 -7.33 -27.59 -7.21
CA LEU A 155 -8.67 -27.05 -7.55
C LEU A 155 -8.70 -25.68 -8.26
N GLY A 156 -8.89 -25.74 -9.58
CA GLY A 156 -8.59 -24.68 -10.53
C GLY A 156 -9.70 -23.72 -10.96
N ILE A 157 -10.93 -23.76 -10.44
CA ILE A 157 -11.99 -22.84 -10.93
C ILE A 157 -12.74 -22.12 -9.78
N THR A 158 -13.05 -22.79 -8.69
CA THR A 158 -13.75 -22.21 -7.51
C THR A 158 -12.91 -21.20 -6.73
N LEU A 159 -11.57 -21.35 -6.75
CA LEU A 159 -10.65 -20.48 -6.00
C LEU A 159 -10.57 -19.04 -6.54
N LYS A 160 -10.82 -18.83 -7.84
CA LYS A 160 -10.66 -17.52 -8.48
C LYS A 160 -11.67 -16.50 -7.95
N ASN A 161 -12.95 -16.86 -7.90
CA ASN A 161 -13.98 -15.99 -7.34
C ASN A 161 -13.83 -15.82 -5.83
N LEU A 162 -13.47 -16.90 -5.13
CA LEU A 162 -13.19 -16.85 -3.70
C LEU A 162 -12.06 -15.86 -3.38
N ARG A 163 -10.99 -15.82 -4.19
CA ARG A 163 -9.87 -14.88 -4.02
C ARG A 163 -10.29 -13.42 -4.21
N LYS A 164 -11.09 -13.11 -5.25
CA LYS A 164 -11.62 -11.75 -5.42
C LYS A 164 -12.46 -11.32 -4.22
N GLN A 165 -13.31 -12.20 -3.70
CA GLN A 165 -14.12 -11.92 -2.51
C GLN A 165 -13.26 -11.74 -1.25
N LEU A 166 -12.23 -12.59 -1.05
CA LEU A 166 -11.27 -12.45 0.04
C LEU A 166 -10.51 -11.13 -0.03
N LEU A 167 -10.10 -10.69 -1.22
CA LEU A 167 -9.46 -9.39 -1.40
C LEU A 167 -10.39 -8.24 -1.03
N VAL A 168 -11.66 -8.28 -1.46
CA VAL A 168 -12.67 -7.29 -1.07
C VAL A 168 -12.89 -7.29 0.44
N HIS A 169 -12.94 -8.47 1.07
CA HIS A 169 -13.09 -8.60 2.52
C HIS A 169 -11.94 -7.96 3.29
N GLU A 170 -10.69 -8.26 2.91
CA GLU A 170 -9.51 -7.64 3.51
C GLU A 170 -9.48 -6.13 3.26
N LEU A 171 -9.93 -5.67 2.09
CA LEU A 171 -10.04 -4.25 1.80
C LEU A 171 -11.06 -3.56 2.71
N LYS A 172 -12.23 -4.16 2.94
CA LYS A 172 -13.23 -3.66 3.89
C LYS A 172 -12.68 -3.57 5.33
N LYS A 173 -11.89 -4.56 5.76
CA LYS A 173 -11.21 -4.49 7.07
C LYS A 173 -10.25 -3.30 7.14
N THR A 174 -9.44 -3.09 6.10
CA THR A 174 -8.52 -1.93 6.07
C THR A 174 -9.26 -0.60 6.04
N GLN A 175 -10.38 -0.52 5.31
CA GLN A 175 -11.24 0.66 5.26
C GLN A 175 -11.86 0.95 6.65
N THR A 176 -12.33 -0.08 7.35
CA THR A 176 -12.87 0.05 8.72
C THR A 176 -11.79 0.55 9.68
N ALA A 177 -10.59 -0.03 9.63
CA ALA A 177 -9.48 0.43 10.46
C ALA A 177 -9.05 1.88 10.14
N ALA A 178 -9.13 2.28 8.87
CA ALA A 178 -8.90 3.67 8.47
C ALA A 178 -9.99 4.60 9.02
N TRP A 179 -11.25 4.17 8.96
CA TRP A 179 -12.38 4.94 9.48
C TRP A 179 -12.25 5.17 10.98
N GLU A 180 -11.94 4.14 11.75
CA GLU A 180 -11.78 4.27 13.21
C GLU A 180 -10.70 5.29 13.59
N ARG A 181 -9.60 5.38 12.81
CA ARG A 181 -8.59 6.43 13.03
C ARG A 181 -9.13 7.82 12.73
N THR A 182 -9.83 7.99 11.61
CA THR A 182 -10.44 9.27 11.22
C THR A 182 -11.48 9.71 12.25
N LYS A 183 -12.38 8.80 12.65
CA LYS A 183 -13.40 9.02 13.67
C LYS A 183 -12.80 9.48 15.00
N ASN A 184 -11.73 8.81 15.46
CA ASN A 184 -11.02 9.22 16.68
C ASN A 184 -10.41 10.62 16.59
N ASN A 185 -9.88 11.02 15.43
CA ASN A 185 -9.37 12.37 15.22
C ASN A 185 -10.49 13.40 15.19
N ILE A 186 -11.61 13.09 14.52
CA ILE A 186 -12.79 13.95 14.50
C ILE A 186 -13.33 14.16 15.91
N TYR A 187 -13.46 13.12 16.73
CA TYR A 187 -13.89 13.28 18.11
C TYR A 187 -12.96 14.17 18.93
N LYS A 188 -11.65 14.11 18.71
CA LYS A 188 -10.71 15.04 19.35
C LYS A 188 -10.98 16.48 18.93
N LEU A 189 -11.23 16.72 17.64
CA LEU A 189 -11.56 18.05 17.11
C LEU A 189 -12.89 18.56 17.67
N ILE A 190 -13.93 17.72 17.75
CA ILE A 190 -15.22 18.09 18.35
C ILE A 190 -15.04 18.47 19.83
N ARG A 191 -14.22 17.73 20.59
CA ARG A 191 -13.92 18.08 21.98
C ARG A 191 -13.19 19.42 22.11
N GLN A 192 -12.31 19.76 21.17
CA GLN A 192 -11.63 21.05 21.13
C GLN A 192 -12.58 22.17 20.73
N GLU A 193 -13.45 21.93 19.75
CA GLU A 193 -14.50 22.86 19.33
C GLU A 193 -15.42 23.22 20.50
N LYS A 194 -15.91 22.23 21.26
CA LYS A 194 -16.77 22.47 22.44
C LYS A 194 -16.09 23.28 23.55
N LYS A 195 -14.76 23.31 23.59
CA LYS A 195 -13.99 24.09 24.57
C LYS A 195 -13.58 25.46 24.04
N ALA A 196 -13.72 25.72 22.75
CA ALA A 196 -13.33 26.98 22.15
C ALA A 196 -14.37 28.05 22.46
N THR A 197 -13.89 29.22 22.88
CA THR A 197 -14.73 30.40 23.17
C THR A 197 -14.73 31.40 22.01
N ASN A 198 -13.76 31.30 21.10
CA ASN A 198 -13.66 32.16 19.92
C ASN A 198 -14.38 31.53 18.71
N ASN A 199 -15.33 32.25 18.13
CA ASN A 199 -16.08 31.86 16.94
C ASN A 199 -15.20 31.49 15.73
N GLU A 200 -14.05 32.15 15.55
CA GLU A 200 -13.14 31.86 14.45
C GLU A 200 -12.48 30.47 14.62
N GLN A 201 -12.10 30.12 15.86
CA GLN A 201 -11.59 28.79 16.17
C GLN A 201 -12.65 27.70 15.99
N ILE A 202 -13.88 27.95 16.43
CA ILE A 202 -15.02 27.02 16.23
C ILE A 202 -15.21 26.76 14.73
N LYS A 203 -15.26 27.83 13.91
CA LYS A 203 -15.39 27.71 12.45
C LYS A 203 -14.23 26.93 11.83
N LYS A 204 -13.00 27.16 12.30
CA LYS A 204 -11.82 26.41 11.86
C LYS A 204 -11.93 24.92 12.18
N PHE A 205 -12.38 24.54 13.38
CA PHE A 205 -12.59 23.14 13.74
C PHE A 205 -13.65 22.47 12.87
N LYS A 206 -14.81 23.11 12.68
CA LYS A 206 -15.88 22.61 11.80
C LYS A 206 -15.37 22.37 10.38
N ASN A 207 -14.63 23.33 9.81
CA ASN A 207 -14.03 23.18 8.48
C ASN A 207 -13.06 22.00 8.39
N ILE A 208 -12.19 21.81 9.40
CA ILE A 208 -11.26 20.67 9.43
C ILE A 208 -12.02 19.34 9.50
N ILE A 209 -13.07 19.26 10.32
CA ILE A 209 -13.91 18.07 10.45
C ILE A 209 -14.57 17.73 9.11
N SER A 210 -15.26 18.69 8.48
CA SER A 210 -15.89 18.50 7.17
C SER A 210 -14.89 18.04 6.12
N LEU A 211 -13.71 18.69 6.07
CA LEU A 211 -12.65 18.31 5.13
C LEU A 211 -12.13 16.89 5.37
N GLN A 212 -12.02 16.45 6.63
CA GLN A 212 -11.61 15.08 6.95
C GLN A 212 -12.66 14.05 6.50
N LEU A 213 -13.94 14.32 6.74
CA LEU A 213 -15.06 13.45 6.32
C LEU A 213 -15.10 13.32 4.80
N GLU A 214 -14.99 14.44 4.09
CA GLU A 214 -15.03 14.50 2.63
C GLU A 214 -13.82 13.79 2.01
N ARG A 215 -12.61 14.04 2.54
CA ARG A 215 -11.40 13.32 2.13
C ARG A 215 -11.53 11.82 2.36
N PHE A 216 -12.10 11.40 3.48
CA PHE A 216 -12.28 9.96 3.74
C PHE A 216 -13.24 9.33 2.74
N SER A 217 -14.42 9.93 2.54
CA SER A 217 -15.43 9.46 1.59
C SER A 217 -14.85 9.33 0.18
N LYS A 218 -14.19 10.39 -0.31
CA LYS A 218 -13.55 10.42 -1.63
C LYS A 218 -12.46 9.35 -1.78
N HIS A 219 -11.54 9.26 -0.83
CA HIS A 219 -10.36 8.40 -0.94
C HIS A 219 -10.62 6.92 -0.71
N TRP A 220 -11.69 6.59 0.00
CA TRP A 220 -12.05 5.21 0.33
C TRP A 220 -13.30 4.73 -0.41
N ASN A 221 -13.86 5.55 -1.31
CA ASN A 221 -15.15 5.33 -1.96
C ASN A 221 -16.20 4.79 -0.98
N SER A 222 -16.39 5.55 0.10
CA SER A 222 -17.25 5.16 1.21
C SER A 222 -18.41 6.14 1.30
N PRO A 223 -19.66 5.74 1.02
CA PRO A 223 -20.81 6.59 1.25
C PRO A 223 -21.07 6.84 2.75
N LEU A 224 -20.35 6.15 3.65
CA LEU A 224 -20.29 6.49 5.07
C LEU A 224 -19.73 7.91 5.22
N HIS A 225 -20.62 8.92 5.25
CA HIS A 225 -20.62 10.13 6.11
C HIS A 225 -21.87 11.00 5.94
N ALA A 226 -22.94 10.49 5.33
CA ALA A 226 -24.30 11.00 5.61
C ALA A 226 -24.83 10.54 6.98
N ILE A 227 -24.11 9.66 7.70
CA ILE A 227 -24.52 9.20 9.02
C ILE A 227 -24.00 10.20 10.05
N ALA A 228 -24.95 10.99 10.56
CA ALA A 228 -24.93 11.80 11.77
C ALA A 228 -23.73 11.55 12.69
N LEU A 229 -22.81 12.53 12.72
CA LEU A 229 -21.96 12.81 13.87
C LEU A 229 -22.66 13.85 14.75
#